data_AF-A0A3S2C0T0-F1
#
_entry.id   AF-A0A3S2C0T0-F1
#
_cell.length_a   1.000
_cell.length_b   1.000
_cell.length_c   1.000
_cell.angle_alpha   90.00
_cell.angle_beta   90.00
_cell.angle_gamma   90.00
#
_symmetry.space_group_name_H-M   'P 1'
#
loop_
_entity.id
_entity.type
_entity.pdbx_description
1 polymer ?
#
loop_
_entity_poly.entity_id
_entity_poly.type
_entity_poly.pdbx_seq_one_letter_code
_entity_poly.pdbx_strand_id
1 'polypeptide(L)'
;MRRRAPVWQAPWGDVYLTGYDLVSGSLANRKLSHVPPADVMADSDSAIRDWLIYQEGSAHAALRQALQQPFVGKGMPALRLIVAETIEDLMGDSGLSGTTEVVAAFTRAVPERVICRLLGVPDQDMPMVRAWSGSIRALLD
;
A
#
# COMPACT_ATOMS: atom_id res chain seq x y z
N MET A 1 -15.09 21.83 -4.96
CA MET A 1 -13.70 22.23 -4.67
C MET A 1 -12.86 22.42 -5.93
N ARG A 2 -12.58 21.39 -6.74
CA ARG A 2 -11.71 21.47 -7.95
C ARG A 2 -11.74 22.74 -8.81
N ARG A 3 -12.91 23.29 -9.13
CA ARG A 3 -13.03 24.52 -9.96
C ARG A 3 -12.98 25.84 -9.17
N ARG A 4 -13.31 25.82 -7.88
CA ARG A 4 -13.50 27.02 -7.05
C ARG A 4 -12.37 27.25 -6.05
N ALA A 5 -11.76 26.16 -5.59
CA ALA A 5 -10.63 26.12 -4.66
C ALA A 5 -9.81 24.86 -4.99
N PRO A 6 -9.03 24.86 -6.10
CA PRO A 6 -8.20 23.73 -6.50
C PRO A 6 -7.07 23.43 -5.51
N VAL A 7 -6.64 24.46 -4.78
CA VAL A 7 -5.81 24.43 -3.57
C VAL A 7 -6.64 25.05 -2.46
N TRP A 8 -6.85 24.32 -1.37
CA TRP A 8 -7.62 24.81 -0.23
C TRP A 8 -6.87 24.51 1.06
N GLN A 9 -6.61 25.54 1.85
CA GLN A 9 -6.06 25.39 3.19
C GLN A 9 -7.21 25.26 4.18
N ALA A 10 -7.20 24.18 4.95
CA ALA A 10 -8.18 23.93 5.99
C ALA A 10 -7.89 24.77 7.25
N PRO A 11 -8.92 25.02 8.09
CA PRO A 11 -8.74 25.76 9.34
C PRO A 11 -7.73 25.15 10.32
N TRP A 12 -7.46 23.85 10.22
CA TRP A 12 -6.49 23.13 11.05
C TRP A 12 -5.08 23.03 10.42
N GLY A 13 -4.85 23.70 9.28
CA GLY A 13 -3.52 23.87 8.69
C GLY A 13 -3.21 23.00 7.47
N ASP A 14 -3.93 21.89 7.28
CA ASP A 14 -3.73 21.02 6.11
C ASP A 14 -4.03 21.72 4.79
N VAL A 15 -3.33 21.32 3.73
CA VAL A 15 -3.55 21.82 2.37
C VAL A 15 -4.07 20.70 1.48
N TYR A 16 -5.26 20.90 0.92
CA TYR A 16 -5.89 19.97 0.00
C TYR A 16 -5.67 20.41 -1.45
N LEU A 17 -5.03 19.54 -2.22
CA LEU A 17 -4.84 19.70 -3.67
C LEU A 17 -5.84 18.80 -4.39
N THR A 18 -6.64 19.37 -5.31
CA THR A 18 -7.74 18.61 -5.93
C THR A 18 -7.68 18.57 -7.46
N GLY A 19 -6.84 19.40 -8.10
CA GLY A 19 -6.59 19.33 -9.55
C GLY A 19 -5.57 18.25 -9.89
N TYR A 20 -5.77 17.51 -10.99
CA TYR A 20 -4.87 16.43 -11.40
C TYR A 20 -3.42 16.92 -11.58
N ASP A 21 -3.21 17.99 -12.35
CA ASP A 21 -1.87 18.52 -12.61
C ASP A 21 -1.19 19.03 -11.33
N LEU A 22 -1.98 19.60 -10.40
CA LEU A 22 -1.47 20.05 -9.10
C LEU A 22 -1.03 18.86 -8.24
N VAL A 23 -1.84 17.81 -8.15
CA VAL A 23 -1.49 16.59 -7.41
C VAL A 23 -0.25 15.93 -8.04
N SER A 24 -0.27 15.70 -9.34
CA SER A 24 0.84 15.06 -10.06
C SER A 24 2.13 15.88 -9.95
N GLY A 25 2.05 17.20 -10.09
CA GLY A 25 3.20 18.10 -9.95
C GLY A 25 3.77 18.10 -8.54
N SER A 26 2.91 18.07 -7.52
CA SER A 26 3.34 17.99 -6.12
C SER A 26 4.03 16.66 -5.78
N LEU A 27 3.50 15.53 -6.27
CA LEU A 27 4.11 14.21 -6.03
C LEU A 27 5.51 14.07 -6.65
N ALA A 28 5.83 14.84 -7.69
CA ALA A 28 7.16 14.87 -8.30
C ALA A 28 8.09 15.93 -7.69
N ASN A 29 7.56 16.85 -6.87
CA ASN A 29 8.32 17.96 -6.32
C ASN A 29 9.06 17.54 -5.04
N ARG A 30 10.37 17.28 -5.15
CA ARG A 30 11.23 16.89 -4.02
C ARG A 30 11.37 17.92 -2.89
N LYS A 31 10.85 19.14 -3.06
CA LYS A 31 10.75 20.13 -1.97
C LYS A 31 9.59 19.83 -1.02
N LEU A 32 8.62 19.02 -1.46
CA LEU A 32 7.52 18.53 -0.64
C LEU A 32 7.93 17.16 -0.10
N SER A 33 8.40 17.15 1.15
CA SER A 33 8.71 15.93 1.87
C SER A 33 7.46 15.07 2.04
N HIS A 34 7.60 13.76 1.85
CA HIS A 34 6.54 12.80 2.21
C HIS A 34 6.75 12.20 3.61
N VAL A 35 7.90 12.49 4.23
CA VAL A 35 8.23 12.15 5.61
C VAL A 35 7.48 13.11 6.53
N PRO A 36 6.67 12.60 7.47
CA PRO A 36 6.02 13.40 8.50
C PRO A 36 7.00 14.29 9.28
N PRO A 37 6.52 15.42 9.82
CA PRO A 37 7.27 16.24 10.77
C PRO A 37 7.86 15.41 11.93
N ALA A 38 9.02 15.84 12.42
CA ALA A 38 9.80 15.07 13.41
C ALA A 38 9.06 14.88 14.75
N ASP A 39 8.20 15.81 15.13
CA ASP A 39 7.33 15.74 16.31
C ASP A 39 6.26 14.66 16.17
N VAL A 40 5.68 14.49 14.97
CA VAL A 40 4.75 13.39 14.66
C VAL A 40 5.47 12.03 14.68
N MET A 41 6.73 11.99 14.23
CA MET A 41 7.50 10.77 14.13
C MET A 41 8.27 10.40 15.42
N ALA A 42 8.31 11.30 16.40
CA ALA A 42 9.08 11.11 17.64
C ALA A 42 8.53 9.94 18.47
N ASP A 43 7.22 9.71 18.41
CA ASP A 43 6.51 8.67 19.15
C ASP A 43 6.47 7.32 18.41
N SER A 44 7.03 7.24 17.20
CA SER A 44 7.11 6.00 16.42
C SER A 44 8.30 5.14 16.83
N ASP A 45 8.09 3.82 16.91
CA ASP A 45 9.17 2.83 17.07
C ASP A 45 10.23 3.01 15.97
N SER A 46 11.51 2.85 16.32
CA SER A 46 12.62 2.97 15.37
C SER A 46 12.45 2.08 14.13
N ALA A 47 11.86 0.88 14.29
CA ALA A 47 11.62 -0.02 13.17
C ALA A 47 10.60 0.51 12.15
N ILE A 48 9.60 1.28 12.60
CA ILE A 48 8.62 1.91 11.72
C ILE A 48 9.29 3.05 10.95
N ARG A 49 10.13 3.85 11.62
CA ARG A 49 10.84 4.98 11.01
C ARG A 49 11.74 4.56 9.86
N ASP A 50 12.23 3.31 9.87
CA ASP A 50 13.09 2.75 8.82
C ASP A 50 12.33 2.29 7.56
N TRP A 51 10.99 2.34 7.55
CA TRP A 51 10.20 1.95 6.39
C TRP A 51 10.41 2.90 5.21
N LEU A 52 10.36 2.35 3.99
CA LEU A 52 10.58 3.10 2.74
C LEU A 52 9.77 4.41 2.66
N ILE A 53 8.51 4.41 3.12
CA ILE A 53 7.61 5.58 3.07
C ILE A 53 8.02 6.73 4.00
N TYR A 54 8.94 6.50 4.93
CA TYR A 54 9.47 7.49 5.86
C TYR A 54 10.94 7.85 5.60
N GLN A 55 11.44 7.49 4.41
CA GLN A 55 12.82 7.73 4.00
C GLN A 55 12.87 8.73 2.84
N GLU A 56 13.95 9.51 2.75
CA GLU A 56 14.17 10.48 1.66
C GLU A 56 15.53 10.28 0.98
N GLY A 57 15.71 10.88 -0.19
CA GLY A 57 17.00 10.97 -0.87
C GLY A 57 17.64 9.61 -1.16
N SER A 58 18.91 9.44 -0.76
CA SER A 58 19.70 8.24 -1.04
C SER A 58 19.21 6.99 -0.29
N ALA A 59 18.74 7.14 0.95
CA ALA A 59 18.20 6.05 1.75
C ALA A 59 16.93 5.46 1.10
N HIS A 60 15.99 6.33 0.70
CA HIS A 60 14.81 5.93 -0.06
C HIS A 60 15.18 5.25 -1.37
N ALA A 61 16.12 5.82 -2.14
CA ALA A 61 16.55 5.25 -3.42
C ALA A 61 17.14 3.83 -3.25
N ALA A 62 17.96 3.61 -2.22
CA ALA A 62 18.55 2.31 -1.93
C ALA A 62 17.51 1.26 -1.54
N LEU A 63 16.61 1.59 -0.61
CA LEU A 63 15.52 0.69 -0.20
C LEU A 63 14.57 0.36 -1.37
N ARG A 64 14.20 1.38 -2.15
CA ARG A 64 13.36 1.18 -3.35
C ARG A 64 14.05 0.25 -4.35
N GLN A 65 15.35 0.42 -4.56
CA GLN A 65 16.11 -0.42 -5.47
C GLN A 65 16.15 -1.88 -5.02
N ALA A 66 16.24 -2.14 -3.71
CA ALA A 66 16.20 -3.48 -3.15
C ALA A 66 14.83 -4.15 -3.31
N LEU A 67 13.74 -3.39 -3.14
CA LEU A 67 12.36 -3.91 -3.12
C LEU A 67 11.68 -3.97 -4.49
N GLN A 68 12.21 -3.29 -5.52
CA GLN A 68 11.50 -3.14 -6.80
C GLN A 68 11.44 -4.39 -7.68
N GLN A 69 12.30 -5.39 -7.45
CA GLN A 69 12.48 -6.54 -8.36
C GLN A 69 11.18 -7.25 -8.77
N PRO A 70 10.23 -7.52 -7.85
CA PRO A 70 8.97 -8.17 -8.23
C PRO A 70 8.07 -7.30 -9.11
N PHE A 71 8.32 -5.99 -9.18
CA PHE A 71 7.47 -5.01 -9.85
C PHE A 71 8.04 -4.51 -11.17
N VAL A 72 9.18 -5.04 -11.64
CA VAL A 72 9.86 -4.59 -12.87
C VAL A 72 10.26 -5.78 -13.76
N GLY A 73 10.46 -5.52 -15.06
CA GLY A 73 10.96 -6.51 -16.01
C GLY A 73 10.14 -7.80 -16.01
N LYS A 74 10.79 -8.93 -15.70
CA LYS A 74 10.13 -10.26 -15.63
C LYS A 74 9.27 -10.46 -14.37
N GLY A 75 9.42 -9.62 -13.34
CA GLY A 75 8.60 -9.68 -12.13
C GLY A 75 7.14 -9.34 -12.39
N MET A 76 6.86 -8.35 -13.25
CA MET A 76 5.49 -7.92 -13.54
C MET A 76 4.64 -9.02 -14.22
N PRO A 77 5.12 -9.74 -15.25
CA PRO A 77 4.43 -10.92 -15.76
C PRO A 77 4.20 -12.02 -14.71
N ALA A 78 5.18 -12.28 -13.84
CA ALA A 78 5.04 -13.27 -12.77
C ALA A 78 3.97 -12.86 -11.75
N LEU A 79 3.95 -11.58 -11.35
CA LEU A 79 2.92 -11.04 -10.46
C LEU A 79 1.51 -11.16 -11.07
N ARG A 80 1.38 -10.96 -12.39
CA ARG A 80 0.11 -11.17 -13.09
C ARG A 80 -0.39 -12.61 -12.99
N LEU A 81 0.51 -13.59 -13.08
CA LEU A 81 0.16 -15.00 -12.88
C LEU A 81 -0.29 -15.27 -11.45
N ILE A 82 0.45 -14.78 -10.45
CA ILE A 82 0.08 -14.93 -9.02
C ILE A 82 -1.33 -14.37 -8.76
N VAL A 83 -1.67 -13.21 -9.34
CA VAL A 83 -3.00 -12.61 -9.20
C VAL A 83 -4.08 -13.48 -9.86
N ALA A 84 -3.83 -13.99 -11.08
CA ALA A 84 -4.77 -14.85 -11.80
C ALA A 84 -5.05 -16.15 -11.02
N GLU A 85 -4.00 -16.84 -10.59
CA GLU A 85 -4.09 -18.06 -9.77
C GLU A 85 -4.84 -17.78 -8.46
N THR A 86 -4.56 -16.66 -7.79
CA THR A 86 -5.26 -16.27 -6.56
C THR A 86 -6.77 -16.12 -6.79
N ILE A 87 -7.17 -15.51 -7.92
CA ILE A 87 -8.57 -15.34 -8.26
C ILE A 87 -9.21 -16.68 -8.62
N GLU A 88 -8.53 -17.53 -9.40
CA GLU A 88 -8.99 -18.88 -9.75
C GLU A 88 -9.21 -19.76 -8.51
N ASP A 89 -8.26 -19.75 -7.57
CA ASP A 89 -8.38 -20.46 -6.29
C ASP A 89 -9.60 -19.97 -5.51
N LEU A 90 -9.78 -18.64 -5.41
CA LEU A 90 -10.93 -18.06 -4.71
C LEU A 90 -12.26 -18.37 -5.40
N MET A 91 -12.30 -18.42 -6.73
CA MET A 91 -13.49 -18.84 -7.48
C MET A 91 -13.82 -20.32 -7.26
N GLY A 92 -12.80 -21.18 -7.16
CA GLY A 92 -12.96 -22.60 -6.82
C GLY A 92 -13.46 -22.81 -5.39
N ASP A 93 -12.80 -22.16 -4.42
CA ASP A 93 -13.12 -22.24 -2.99
C ASP A 93 -14.51 -21.68 -2.66
N SER A 94 -14.90 -20.59 -3.33
CA SER A 94 -16.21 -19.94 -3.09
C SER A 94 -17.38 -20.76 -3.60
N GLY A 95 -17.13 -21.90 -4.27
CA GLY A 95 -18.17 -22.83 -4.71
C GLY A 95 -19.26 -22.11 -5.47
N LEU A 96 -18.87 -21.18 -6.37
CA LEU A 96 -19.71 -20.22 -7.08
C LEU A 96 -20.86 -20.92 -7.81
N SER A 97 -21.89 -21.28 -7.06
CA SER A 97 -23.15 -21.83 -7.55
C SER A 97 -24.24 -20.93 -7.01
N GLY A 98 -24.91 -20.21 -7.91
CA GLY A 98 -25.90 -19.20 -7.56
C GLY A 98 -25.32 -17.82 -7.31
N THR A 99 -25.75 -17.17 -6.23
CA THR A 99 -25.42 -15.77 -5.93
C THR A 99 -24.27 -15.68 -4.92
N THR A 100 -23.29 -14.82 -5.21
CA THR A 100 -22.13 -14.59 -4.35
C THR A 100 -22.02 -13.12 -3.97
N GLU A 101 -21.72 -12.84 -2.70
CA GLU A 101 -21.34 -11.50 -2.25
C GLU A 101 -19.85 -11.27 -2.56
N VAL A 102 -19.57 -10.49 -3.60
CA VAL A 102 -18.23 -10.34 -4.17
C VAL A 102 -17.27 -9.65 -3.21
N VAL A 103 -17.75 -8.69 -2.40
CA VAL A 103 -16.88 -7.90 -1.51
C VAL A 103 -16.27 -8.81 -0.44
N ALA A 104 -17.13 -9.56 0.27
CA ALA A 104 -16.73 -10.51 1.30
C ALA A 104 -15.89 -11.64 0.72
N ALA A 105 -16.22 -12.13 -0.48
CA ALA A 105 -15.52 -13.25 -1.09
C ALA A 105 -14.11 -12.89 -1.62
N PHE A 106 -13.91 -11.69 -2.18
CA PHE A 106 -12.68 -11.39 -2.94
C PHE A 106 -11.85 -10.23 -2.39
N THR A 107 -12.46 -9.11 -1.96
CA THR A 107 -11.73 -7.84 -1.83
C THR A 107 -10.63 -7.84 -0.77
N ARG A 108 -10.81 -8.60 0.31
CA ARG A 108 -9.79 -8.79 1.34
C ARG A 108 -8.83 -9.93 0.99
N ALA A 109 -9.38 -11.06 0.53
CA ALA A 109 -8.63 -12.27 0.30
C ALA A 109 -7.61 -12.14 -0.85
N VAL A 110 -7.98 -11.45 -1.95
CA VAL A 110 -7.11 -11.25 -3.11
C VAL A 110 -5.81 -10.52 -2.74
N PRO A 111 -5.82 -9.29 -2.19
CA PRO A 111 -4.57 -8.58 -1.91
C PRO A 111 -3.71 -9.31 -0.87
N GLU A 112 -4.31 -9.96 0.13
CA GLU A 112 -3.54 -10.68 1.16
C GLU A 112 -2.86 -11.93 0.62
N ARG A 113 -3.57 -12.74 -0.17
CA ARG A 113 -3.00 -13.92 -0.85
C ARG A 113 -1.87 -13.51 -1.79
N VAL A 114 -2.09 -12.45 -2.58
CA VAL A 114 -1.06 -11.93 -3.49
C VAL A 114 0.18 -11.44 -2.74
N ILE A 115 0.01 -10.66 -1.67
CA ILE A 115 1.14 -10.14 -0.87
C ILE A 115 1.90 -11.29 -0.18
N CYS A 116 1.21 -12.25 0.42
CA CYS A 116 1.87 -13.37 1.07
C CYS A 116 2.63 -14.26 0.08
N ARG A 117 2.03 -14.58 -1.08
CA ARG A 117 2.73 -15.30 -2.16
C ARG A 117 3.96 -14.53 -2.66
N LEU A 118 3.84 -13.21 -2.81
CA LEU A 118 4.96 -12.34 -3.18
C LEU A 118 6.11 -12.39 -2.16
N LEU A 119 5.77 -12.47 -0.87
CA LEU A 119 6.73 -12.56 0.23
C LEU A 119 7.23 -14.00 0.49
N GLY A 120 6.71 -15.00 -0.24
CA GLY A 120 7.03 -16.42 -0.01
C GLY A 120 6.43 -16.98 1.29
N VAL A 121 5.42 -16.32 1.85
CA VAL A 121 4.70 -16.78 3.04
C VAL A 121 3.76 -17.93 2.67
N PRO A 122 3.82 -19.08 3.35
CA PRO A 122 2.89 -20.18 3.14
C PRO A 122 1.43 -19.80 3.42
N ASP A 123 0.50 -20.35 2.66
CA ASP A 123 -0.94 -20.02 2.80
C ASP A 123 -1.49 -20.32 4.21
N GLN A 124 -0.96 -21.34 4.91
CA GLN A 124 -1.38 -21.64 6.29
C GLN A 124 -1.03 -20.54 7.31
N ASP A 125 -0.02 -19.71 7.02
CA ASP A 125 0.45 -18.65 7.92
C ASP A 125 -0.29 -17.32 7.68
N MET A 126 -1.13 -17.24 6.64
CA MET A 126 -1.94 -16.06 6.30
C MET A 126 -2.73 -15.48 7.48
N PRO A 127 -3.42 -16.28 8.33
CA PRO A 127 -4.18 -15.73 9.46
C PRO A 127 -3.28 -15.03 10.48
N MET A 128 -2.05 -15.53 10.67
CA MET A 128 -1.06 -14.94 11.57
C MET A 128 -0.55 -13.61 11.02
N VAL A 129 -0.16 -13.57 9.73
CA VAL A 129 0.28 -12.34 9.07
C VAL A 129 -0.80 -11.26 9.10
N ARG A 130 -2.06 -11.64 8.87
CA ARG A 130 -3.22 -10.76 8.99
C ARG A 130 -3.35 -10.17 10.39
N ALA A 131 -3.24 -11.01 11.43
CA ALA A 131 -3.34 -10.56 12.81
C ALA A 131 -2.23 -9.54 13.14
N TRP A 132 -0.99 -9.82 12.76
CA TRP A 132 0.13 -8.90 12.96
C TRP A 132 -0.03 -7.59 12.18
N SER A 133 -0.44 -7.66 10.90
CA SER A 133 -0.72 -6.46 10.10
C SER A 133 -1.82 -5.60 10.74
N GLY A 134 -2.85 -6.23 11.30
CA GLY A 134 -3.90 -5.55 12.06
C GLY A 134 -3.37 -4.84 13.31
N SER A 135 -2.52 -5.50 14.09
CA SER A 135 -1.87 -4.90 15.27
C SER A 135 -0.94 -3.76 14.90
N ILE A 136 -0.17 -3.89 13.82
CA ILE A 136 0.71 -2.82 13.33
C ILE A 136 -0.10 -1.62 12.86
N ARG A 137 -1.22 -1.83 12.15
CA ARG A 137 -2.12 -0.74 11.76
C ARG A 137 -2.63 0.03 12.98
N ALA A 138 -3.04 -0.67 14.04
CA ALA A 138 -3.50 -0.03 15.26
C ALA A 138 -2.41 0.77 16.00
N LEU A 139 -1.12 0.51 15.73
CA LEU A 139 0.00 1.32 16.24
C LEU A 139 0.24 2.59 15.39
N LEU A 140 -0.29 2.63 14.16
CA LEU A 140 -0.13 3.76 13.23
C LEU A 140 -1.34 4.70 13.20
N ASP A 141 -2.47 4.29 13.78
CA ASP A 141 -3.70 5.07 13.93
C ASP A 141 -3.61 6.00 15.17
#